data_AF-A0A2D8SU74-F1
#
_entry.id   AF-A0A2D8SU74-F1
#
_cell.length_a   1.000
_cell.length_b   1.000
_cell.length_c   1.000
_cell.angle_alpha   90.00
_cell.angle_beta   90.00
_cell.angle_gamma   90.00
#
_symmetry.space_group_name_H-M   'P 1'
#
loop_
_entity.id
_entity.type
_entity.pdbx_description
1 polymer ?
#
loop_
_entity_poly.entity_id
_entity_poly.type
_entity_poly.pdbx_seq_one_letter_code
_entity_poly.pdbx_strand_id
1 'polypeptide(L)'
;MFLSFMVKGECVTAENRNTPSHASWRQKIIDVSNYTDATGIAAKTSSMLLLSTCFKNTTVGDDEVTQQLQKPYIRKFFADSDTPWVFCQLDYDECSKLPIPSMSMDAIRGGPGIFVFDYAHEPLKGQVVSVLPRKGGKYYRFVQQDLCLLAGLPAGSLTQRSMIFAVRRHADAPKSADGHCDSMLCEAANTHSAHQARLQNQGHHGWGKRSQQLSQRYGSASEVCAESWPDQDLLDSCIDCVSCWRQSPGHWRAISSEHSAFGYDIQKGKNSVWYATGIFIH
;
A
#
# COMPACT_ATOMS: atom_id res chain seq x y z
N MET A 1 61.51 7.71 14.23
CA MET A 1 61.74 8.42 15.51
C MET A 1 60.52 9.31 15.75
N PHE A 2 59.45 8.71 16.28
CA PHE A 2 58.72 9.13 17.49
C PHE A 2 58.47 10.63 17.64
N LEU A 3 57.20 11.06 17.55
CA LEU A 3 56.37 11.23 18.75
C LEU A 3 54.88 11.26 18.39
N SER A 4 54.12 10.47 19.13
CA SER A 4 52.66 10.34 19.11
C SER A 4 52.08 11.29 20.16
N PHE A 5 51.04 12.06 19.83
CA PHE A 5 50.21 12.73 20.83
C PHE A 5 48.85 12.03 20.89
N MET A 6 48.68 11.23 21.94
CA MET A 6 47.39 10.77 22.43
C MET A 6 46.76 11.89 23.25
N VAL A 7 45.52 12.26 22.92
CA VAL A 7 44.63 12.96 23.85
C VAL A 7 43.52 11.97 24.22
N LYS A 8 43.59 11.48 25.46
CA LYS A 8 42.49 10.79 26.13
C LYS A 8 41.45 11.84 26.53
N GLY A 9 40.24 11.72 26.01
CA GLY A 9 39.05 12.37 26.54
C GLY A 9 38.07 11.28 26.97
N GLU A 10 38.06 10.96 28.26
CA GLU A 10 36.93 10.28 28.89
C GLU A 10 35.77 11.27 28.92
N CYS A 11 34.62 10.88 28.38
CA CYS A 11 33.37 11.61 28.57
C CYS A 11 32.29 10.62 29.00
N VAL A 12 32.14 10.55 30.32
CA VAL A 12 30.91 10.39 31.11
C VAL A 12 29.74 9.75 30.36
N THR A 13 29.42 8.51 30.74
CA THR A 13 28.15 7.85 30.45
C THR A 13 27.00 8.63 31.08
N ALA A 14 26.30 9.41 30.26
CA ALA A 14 25.01 9.97 30.64
C ALA A 14 23.95 8.87 30.49
N GLU A 15 23.54 8.29 31.62
CA GLU A 15 22.24 7.64 31.74
C GLU A 15 21.15 8.65 31.38
N ASN A 16 20.49 8.46 30.23
CA ASN A 16 19.25 9.17 29.91
C ASN A 16 18.10 8.19 29.69
N ARG A 17 17.50 7.85 30.84
CA ARG A 17 16.07 7.69 31.13
C ARG A 17 15.11 7.50 29.94
N ASN A 18 14.43 6.34 29.99
CA ASN A 18 13.05 6.09 29.59
C ASN A 18 12.64 6.46 28.16
N THR A 19 13.06 5.63 27.20
CA THR A 19 12.21 5.28 26.06
C THR A 19 11.33 4.10 26.51
N PRO A 20 9.99 4.13 26.37
CA PRO A 20 9.21 2.94 26.65
C PRO A 20 9.65 1.87 25.65
N SER A 21 10.16 0.76 26.16
CA SER A 21 10.32 -0.44 25.36
C SER A 21 8.93 -0.80 24.83
N HIS A 22 8.69 -0.63 23.53
CA HIS A 22 7.61 -1.34 22.86
C HIS A 22 7.94 -2.83 23.01
N ALA A 23 7.46 -3.43 24.09
CA ALA A 23 7.32 -4.87 24.16
C ALA A 23 6.47 -5.24 22.95
N SER A 24 7.13 -5.79 21.93
CA SER A 24 6.51 -6.32 20.72
C SER A 24 5.54 -7.42 21.16
N TRP A 25 4.30 -7.04 21.40
CA TRP A 25 3.20 -7.98 21.52
C TRP A 25 2.99 -8.53 20.11
N ARG A 26 3.75 -9.58 19.75
CA ARG A 26 3.55 -10.29 18.49
C ARG A 26 2.09 -10.72 18.43
N GLN A 27 1.36 -10.18 17.47
CA GLN A 27 -0.05 -10.48 17.32
C GLN A 27 -0.18 -11.85 16.68
N LYS A 28 -1.05 -12.70 17.23
CA LYS A 28 -1.31 -14.03 16.66
C LYS A 28 -2.26 -13.87 15.47
N ILE A 29 -1.83 -14.33 14.29
CA ILE A 29 -2.72 -14.45 13.12
C ILE A 29 -3.80 -15.49 13.44
N ILE A 30 -5.06 -15.15 13.17
CA ILE A 30 -6.20 -16.04 13.36
C ILE A 30 -6.57 -16.63 12.00
N ASP A 31 -6.38 -17.94 11.83
CA ASP A 31 -6.80 -18.68 10.64
C ASP A 31 -8.25 -19.16 10.77
N VAL A 32 -9.07 -18.88 9.77
CA VAL A 32 -10.51 -19.21 9.75
C VAL A 32 -10.90 -19.79 8.39
N SER A 33 -11.62 -20.91 8.37
CA SER A 33 -12.00 -21.61 7.14
C SER A 33 -13.33 -21.16 6.53
N ASN A 34 -14.01 -20.17 7.12
CA ASN A 34 -15.30 -19.68 6.67
C ASN A 34 -15.34 -18.14 6.68
N TYR A 35 -15.90 -17.54 5.63
CA TYR A 35 -15.98 -16.10 5.46
C TYR A 35 -16.81 -15.38 6.54
N THR A 36 -17.97 -15.91 6.89
CA THR A 36 -18.88 -15.30 7.87
C THR A 36 -18.23 -15.24 9.26
N ASP A 37 -17.57 -16.32 9.66
CA ASP A 37 -16.82 -16.35 10.92
C ASP A 37 -15.61 -15.42 10.86
N ALA A 38 -14.87 -15.41 9.74
CA ALA A 38 -13.70 -14.57 9.57
C ALA A 38 -14.04 -13.07 9.65
N THR A 39 -15.12 -12.65 8.99
CA THR A 39 -15.63 -11.28 9.05
C THR A 39 -16.14 -10.92 10.45
N GLY A 40 -16.88 -11.83 11.10
CA GLY A 40 -17.36 -11.62 12.47
C GLY A 40 -16.21 -11.46 13.48
N ILE A 41 -15.17 -12.29 13.36
CA ILE A 41 -13.95 -12.18 14.17
C ILE A 41 -13.24 -10.86 13.88
N ALA A 42 -12.95 -10.56 12.61
CA ALA A 42 -12.23 -9.35 12.23
C ALA A 42 -12.94 -8.06 12.68
N ALA A 43 -14.28 -8.03 12.59
CA ALA A 43 -15.09 -6.92 13.08
C ALA A 43 -15.06 -6.78 14.61
N LYS A 44 -15.04 -7.90 15.35
CA LYS A 44 -14.98 -7.93 16.82
C LYS A 44 -13.59 -7.57 17.35
N THR A 45 -12.53 -7.93 16.63
CA THR A 45 -11.14 -7.73 17.04
C THR A 45 -10.47 -6.53 16.36
N SER A 46 -11.23 -5.72 15.61
CA SER A 46 -10.73 -4.57 14.85
C SER A 46 -9.48 -4.92 14.05
N SER A 47 -9.60 -5.92 13.17
CA SER A 47 -8.47 -6.53 12.45
C SER A 47 -8.58 -6.34 10.94
N MET A 48 -7.47 -6.41 10.24
CA MET A 48 -7.49 -6.60 8.79
C MET A 48 -7.89 -8.06 8.50
N LEU A 49 -8.75 -8.27 7.50
CA LEU A 49 -9.11 -9.59 7.01
C LEU A 49 -8.44 -9.82 5.65
N LEU A 50 -7.49 -10.75 5.60
CA LEU A 50 -6.93 -11.27 4.34
C LEU A 50 -7.80 -12.45 3.89
N LEU A 51 -8.49 -12.28 2.77
CA LEU A 51 -9.22 -13.34 2.07
C LEU A 51 -8.40 -13.79 0.86
N SER A 52 -7.85 -15.00 0.92
CA SER A 52 -7.15 -15.66 -0.19
C SER A 52 -8.09 -16.62 -0.89
N THR A 53 -8.25 -16.50 -2.20
CA THR A 53 -9.14 -17.39 -2.97
C THR A 53 -8.32 -18.20 -3.95
N CYS A 54 -8.71 -19.46 -4.19
CA CYS A 54 -8.05 -20.38 -5.11
C CYS A 54 -9.09 -21.25 -5.81
N PHE A 55 -8.81 -21.79 -6.99
CA PHE A 55 -9.75 -22.73 -7.62
C PHE A 55 -9.89 -24.01 -6.80
N LYS A 56 -11.07 -24.61 -6.83
CA LYS A 56 -11.34 -25.94 -6.27
C LYS A 56 -10.27 -26.97 -6.67
N ASN A 57 -9.85 -27.80 -5.72
CA ASN A 57 -8.84 -28.86 -5.88
C ASN A 57 -7.41 -28.38 -6.18
N THR A 58 -7.12 -27.08 -6.09
CA THR A 58 -5.73 -26.61 -6.11
C THR A 58 -5.03 -27.15 -4.87
N THR A 59 -4.07 -28.07 -5.03
CA THR A 59 -3.28 -28.52 -3.88
C THR A 59 -2.34 -27.40 -3.45
N VAL A 60 -2.00 -27.33 -2.15
CA VAL A 60 -1.05 -26.33 -1.66
C VAL A 60 0.26 -26.38 -2.47
N GLY A 61 0.66 -27.55 -2.97
CA GLY A 61 1.87 -27.72 -3.81
C GLY A 61 1.84 -27.03 -5.17
N ASP A 62 0.65 -26.67 -5.68
CA ASP A 62 0.47 -26.12 -7.03
C ASP A 62 0.28 -24.60 -7.05
N ASP A 63 0.10 -23.98 -5.89
CA ASP A 63 -0.27 -22.57 -5.79
C ASP A 63 0.70 -21.74 -4.95
N GLU A 64 1.54 -20.98 -5.66
CA GLU A 64 2.63 -20.21 -5.07
C GLU A 64 2.14 -19.29 -3.93
N VAL A 65 1.07 -18.51 -4.12
CA VAL A 65 0.64 -17.56 -3.09
C VAL A 65 0.17 -18.28 -1.83
N THR A 66 -0.59 -19.38 -1.95
CA THR A 66 -1.02 -20.17 -0.78
C THR A 66 0.18 -20.74 -0.04
N GLN A 67 1.18 -21.27 -0.76
CA GLN A 67 2.42 -21.73 -0.11
C GLN A 67 3.11 -20.61 0.65
N GLN A 68 3.28 -19.45 0.01
CA GLN A 68 3.97 -18.32 0.62
C GLN A 68 3.23 -17.82 1.88
N LEU A 69 1.89 -17.75 1.87
CA LEU A 69 1.09 -17.38 3.04
C LEU A 69 1.23 -18.35 4.24
N GLN A 70 1.63 -19.60 4.00
CA GLN A 70 1.92 -20.58 5.05
C GLN A 70 3.35 -20.47 5.59
N LYS A 71 4.27 -19.78 4.88
CA LYS A 71 5.67 -19.72 5.31
C LYS A 71 5.82 -18.87 6.58
N PRO A 72 6.55 -19.35 7.61
CA PRO A 72 6.71 -18.63 8.86
C PRO A 72 7.28 -17.22 8.72
N TYR A 73 8.22 -17.01 7.80
CA TYR A 73 8.82 -15.69 7.60
C TYR A 73 7.83 -14.68 6.97
N ILE A 74 6.89 -15.12 6.11
CA ILE A 74 5.80 -14.25 5.61
C ILE A 74 4.86 -13.91 6.74
N ARG A 75 4.40 -14.92 7.48
CA ARG A 75 3.51 -14.73 8.64
C ARG A 75 4.08 -13.78 9.68
N LYS A 76 5.40 -13.77 9.84
CA LYS A 76 6.09 -12.82 10.73
C LYS A 76 5.81 -11.36 10.36
N PHE A 77 5.79 -10.99 9.08
CA PHE A 77 5.48 -9.60 8.67
C PHE A 77 4.08 -9.16 9.08
N PHE A 78 3.09 -10.04 8.94
CA PHE A 78 1.72 -9.76 9.36
C PHE A 78 1.59 -9.74 10.90
N ALA A 79 2.25 -10.66 11.61
CA ALA A 79 2.24 -10.73 13.07
C ALA A 79 2.98 -9.55 13.75
N ASP A 80 3.95 -8.96 13.06
CA ASP A 80 4.72 -7.80 13.52
C ASP A 80 4.12 -6.46 13.06
N SER A 81 3.04 -6.46 12.25
CA SER A 81 2.37 -5.22 11.84
C SER A 81 1.56 -4.60 12.99
N ASP A 82 1.27 -3.31 12.91
CA ASP A 82 0.55 -2.59 13.96
C ASP A 82 -0.91 -3.05 14.11
N THR A 83 -1.50 -3.60 13.04
CA THR A 83 -2.90 -4.04 13.00
C THR A 83 -3.01 -5.57 13.03
N PRO A 84 -3.92 -6.15 13.84
CA PRO A 84 -4.09 -7.60 13.86
C PRO A 84 -4.67 -8.13 12.55
N TRP A 85 -4.40 -9.40 12.26
CA TRP A 85 -4.83 -10.06 11.02
C TRP A 85 -5.65 -11.32 11.27
N VAL A 86 -6.74 -11.42 10.51
CA VAL A 86 -7.52 -12.66 10.31
C VAL A 86 -7.26 -13.14 8.90
N PHE A 87 -6.92 -14.41 8.74
CA PHE A 87 -6.68 -15.05 7.46
C PHE A 87 -7.84 -16.00 7.15
N CYS A 88 -8.39 -15.88 5.95
CA CYS A 88 -9.42 -16.76 5.44
C CYS A 88 -9.03 -17.25 4.05
N GLN A 89 -9.15 -18.55 3.81
CA GLN A 89 -8.97 -19.14 2.50
C GLN A 89 -10.26 -19.78 2.01
N LEU A 90 -10.68 -19.44 0.78
CA LEU A 90 -11.92 -19.94 0.17
C LEU A 90 -11.70 -20.43 -1.26
N ASP A 91 -12.65 -21.22 -1.75
CA ASP A 91 -12.76 -21.52 -3.18
C ASP A 91 -13.17 -20.24 -3.95
N TYR A 92 -12.57 -20.02 -5.12
CA TYR A 92 -12.87 -18.87 -5.97
C TYR A 92 -14.34 -18.85 -6.41
N ASP A 93 -14.95 -20.01 -6.63
CA ASP A 93 -16.36 -20.08 -7.00
C ASP A 93 -17.29 -19.55 -5.89
N GLU A 94 -16.81 -19.54 -4.64
CA GLU A 94 -17.53 -18.95 -3.51
C GLU A 94 -17.42 -17.42 -3.47
N CYS A 95 -16.42 -16.80 -4.14
CA CYS A 95 -16.32 -15.33 -4.25
C CYS A 95 -17.53 -14.70 -4.91
N SER A 96 -18.14 -15.39 -5.87
CA SER A 96 -19.33 -14.89 -6.59
C SER A 96 -20.52 -14.56 -5.67
N LYS A 97 -20.50 -15.09 -4.44
CA LYS A 97 -21.53 -14.89 -3.42
C LYS A 97 -21.19 -13.79 -2.42
N LEU A 98 -19.97 -13.25 -2.49
CA LEU A 98 -19.48 -12.23 -1.56
C LEU A 98 -19.77 -10.82 -2.09
N PRO A 99 -20.04 -9.85 -1.19
CA PRO A 99 -20.30 -8.47 -1.58
C PRO A 99 -19.00 -7.72 -1.92
N ILE A 100 -18.24 -8.22 -2.90
CA ILE A 100 -16.98 -7.60 -3.36
C ILE A 100 -17.29 -6.54 -4.42
N PRO A 101 -16.81 -5.28 -4.27
CA PRO A 101 -17.03 -4.23 -5.26
C PRO A 101 -16.49 -4.60 -6.65
N SER A 102 -17.17 -4.15 -7.71
CA SER A 102 -16.79 -4.46 -9.11
C SER A 102 -15.35 -4.07 -9.44
N MET A 103 -14.88 -2.89 -9.00
CA MET A 103 -13.48 -2.47 -9.20
C MET A 103 -12.47 -3.46 -8.60
N SER A 104 -12.79 -4.06 -7.44
CA SER A 104 -11.94 -5.07 -6.82
C SER A 104 -11.98 -6.39 -7.61
N MET A 105 -13.14 -6.75 -8.18
CA MET A 105 -13.29 -7.90 -9.06
C MET A 105 -12.56 -7.72 -10.40
N ASP A 106 -12.57 -6.53 -10.97
CA ASP A 106 -11.82 -6.22 -12.19
C ASP A 106 -10.31 -6.33 -11.93
N ALA A 107 -9.84 -5.87 -10.77
CA ALA A 107 -8.44 -5.92 -10.36
C ALA A 107 -7.89 -7.36 -10.17
N ILE A 108 -8.74 -8.35 -9.87
CA ILE A 108 -8.33 -9.77 -9.85
C ILE A 108 -8.35 -10.45 -11.23
N ARG A 109 -8.77 -9.75 -12.30
CA ARG A 109 -8.70 -10.20 -13.70
C ARG A 109 -9.53 -11.45 -13.99
N GLY A 110 -10.68 -11.56 -13.33
CA GLY A 110 -11.62 -12.67 -13.50
C GLY A 110 -11.10 -14.02 -13.01
N GLY A 111 -10.13 -14.04 -12.09
CA GLY A 111 -9.59 -15.26 -11.49
C GLY A 111 -9.29 -15.12 -10.00
N PRO A 112 -8.75 -16.16 -9.35
CA PRO A 112 -8.46 -16.15 -7.93
C PRO A 112 -7.40 -15.09 -7.55
N GLY A 113 -7.44 -14.66 -6.30
CA GLY A 113 -6.59 -13.58 -5.80
C GLY A 113 -6.61 -13.43 -4.29
N ILE A 114 -5.97 -12.39 -3.80
CA ILE A 114 -6.10 -11.91 -2.42
C ILE A 114 -6.97 -10.67 -2.42
N PHE A 115 -7.89 -10.60 -1.48
CA PHE A 115 -8.61 -9.40 -1.06
C PHE A 115 -8.23 -9.09 0.38
N VAL A 116 -8.05 -7.81 0.70
CA VAL A 116 -7.92 -7.35 2.07
C VAL A 116 -9.09 -6.46 2.41
N PHE A 117 -9.85 -6.83 3.43
CA PHE A 117 -10.88 -6.01 4.03
C PHE A 117 -10.34 -5.32 5.27
N ASP A 118 -10.61 -4.03 5.42
CA ASP A 118 -10.24 -3.30 6.63
C ASP A 118 -11.41 -3.38 7.63
N TYR A 119 -11.22 -3.98 8.80
CA TYR A 119 -12.17 -3.83 9.92
C TYR A 119 -11.58 -3.06 11.12
N ALA A 120 -10.35 -2.56 10.96
CA ALA A 120 -9.58 -1.93 12.01
C ALA A 120 -9.72 -0.40 12.01
N HIS A 121 -9.93 0.21 10.84
CA HIS A 121 -9.90 1.65 10.67
C HIS A 121 -11.23 2.20 10.14
N GLU A 122 -11.79 3.19 10.84
CA GLU A 122 -12.88 4.00 10.30
C GLU A 122 -12.33 5.08 9.36
N PRO A 123 -13.03 5.44 8.26
CA PRO A 123 -14.34 4.94 7.81
C PRO A 123 -14.26 3.72 6.87
N LEU A 124 -13.10 3.05 6.80
CA LEU A 124 -12.82 1.96 5.84
C LEU A 124 -13.43 0.62 6.27
N LYS A 125 -14.09 0.57 7.43
CA LYS A 125 -14.61 -0.65 8.02
C LYS A 125 -15.51 -1.45 7.05
N GLY A 126 -15.14 -2.71 6.81
CA GLY A 126 -15.79 -3.63 5.89
C GLY A 126 -15.49 -3.41 4.41
N GLN A 127 -14.66 -2.41 4.05
CA GLN A 127 -14.31 -2.13 2.65
C GLN A 127 -13.11 -2.96 2.21
N VAL A 128 -13.08 -3.34 0.92
CA VAL A 128 -11.88 -3.88 0.30
C VAL A 128 -10.87 -2.75 0.08
N VAL A 129 -9.69 -2.89 0.68
CA VAL A 129 -8.62 -1.88 0.67
C VAL A 129 -7.34 -2.35 -0.01
N SER A 130 -7.24 -3.64 -0.36
CA SER A 130 -6.16 -4.14 -1.23
C SER A 130 -6.61 -5.35 -2.01
N VAL A 131 -6.03 -5.49 -3.21
CA VAL A 131 -6.23 -6.64 -4.08
C VAL A 131 -4.88 -7.07 -4.64
N LEU A 132 -4.57 -8.35 -4.63
CA LEU A 132 -3.43 -8.92 -5.37
C LEU A 132 -3.93 -10.07 -6.27
N PRO A 133 -3.92 -9.92 -7.60
CA PRO A 133 -4.29 -11.01 -8.50
C PRO A 133 -3.21 -12.10 -8.46
N ARG A 134 -3.64 -13.36 -8.59
CA ARG A 134 -2.70 -14.46 -8.90
C ARG A 134 -2.29 -14.45 -10.36
N LYS A 135 -3.24 -14.06 -11.22
CA LYS A 135 -3.02 -13.94 -12.66
C LYS A 135 -2.17 -12.71 -12.97
N GLY A 136 -1.04 -12.92 -13.65
CA GLY A 136 -0.22 -11.85 -14.18
C GLY A 136 -0.95 -11.00 -15.23
N GLY A 137 -0.52 -9.75 -15.36
CA GLY A 137 -1.07 -8.76 -16.28
C GLY A 137 0.01 -8.24 -17.20
N LYS A 138 -0.21 -7.03 -17.73
CA LYS A 138 0.76 -6.37 -18.60
C LYS A 138 2.04 -6.03 -17.82
N TYR A 139 1.90 -5.51 -16.60
CA TYR A 139 3.04 -5.08 -15.79
C TYR A 139 3.13 -5.80 -14.44
N TYR A 140 2.00 -6.03 -13.77
CA TYR A 140 1.97 -6.75 -12.52
C TYR A 140 2.13 -8.26 -12.74
N ARG A 141 3.12 -8.84 -12.06
CA ARG A 141 3.25 -10.28 -11.83
C ARG A 141 3.50 -10.48 -10.34
N PHE A 142 2.78 -11.43 -9.75
CA PHE A 142 2.96 -11.77 -8.35
C PHE A 142 4.41 -12.20 -8.11
N VAL A 143 5.00 -11.68 -7.05
CA VAL A 143 6.25 -12.16 -6.47
C VAL A 143 6.09 -12.25 -4.96
N GLN A 144 6.88 -13.12 -4.32
CA GLN A 144 6.87 -13.32 -2.88
C GLN A 144 6.90 -12.02 -2.05
N GLN A 145 7.69 -11.04 -2.48
CA GLN A 145 7.83 -9.74 -1.80
C GLN A 145 6.51 -8.96 -1.70
N ASP A 146 5.56 -9.22 -2.61
CA ASP A 146 4.26 -8.54 -2.63
C ASP A 146 3.47 -8.79 -1.33
N LEU A 147 3.60 -9.99 -0.74
CA LEU A 147 2.96 -10.31 0.55
C LEU A 147 3.61 -9.57 1.72
N CYS A 148 4.93 -9.40 1.71
CA CYS A 148 5.65 -8.61 2.71
C CYS A 148 5.23 -7.14 2.64
N LEU A 149 5.12 -6.59 1.41
CA LEU A 149 4.65 -5.22 1.20
C LEU A 149 3.22 -5.05 1.68
N LEU A 150 2.32 -5.98 1.33
CA LEU A 150 0.90 -5.94 1.70
C LEU A 150 0.70 -5.79 3.21
N ALA A 151 1.47 -6.52 4.01
CA ALA A 151 1.42 -6.47 5.47
C ALA A 151 1.79 -5.09 6.04
N GLY A 152 2.70 -4.36 5.38
CA GLY A 152 3.23 -3.07 5.83
C GLY A 152 2.59 -1.83 5.18
N LEU A 153 1.57 -2.00 4.33
CA LEU A 153 0.88 -0.86 3.73
C LEU A 153 0.09 -0.10 4.81
N PRO A 154 0.10 1.26 4.80
CA PRO A 154 -0.65 2.06 5.75
C PRO A 154 -2.18 1.97 5.50
N ALA A 155 -2.98 2.32 6.50
CA ALA A 155 -4.43 2.45 6.32
C ALA A 155 -4.75 3.44 5.18
N GLY A 156 -5.74 3.10 4.37
CA GLY A 156 -6.11 3.87 3.19
C GLY A 156 -7.08 3.11 2.29
N SER A 157 -7.71 3.82 1.35
CA SER A 157 -8.61 3.21 0.37
C SER A 157 -7.88 2.22 -0.55
N LEU A 158 -8.64 1.45 -1.33
CA LEU A 158 -8.09 0.57 -2.36
C LEU A 158 -7.14 1.29 -3.32
N THR A 159 -7.50 2.50 -3.76
CA THR A 159 -6.70 3.25 -4.74
C THR A 159 -5.42 3.82 -4.12
N GLN A 160 -5.51 4.32 -2.88
CA GLN A 160 -4.37 4.84 -2.13
C GLN A 160 -3.34 3.73 -1.87
N ARG A 161 -3.80 2.61 -1.31
CA ARG A 161 -2.93 1.47 -0.99
C ARG A 161 -2.32 0.84 -2.24
N SER A 162 -3.06 0.78 -3.36
CA SER A 162 -2.53 0.27 -4.64
C SER A 162 -1.40 1.15 -5.19
N MET A 163 -1.51 2.48 -5.10
CA MET A 163 -0.44 3.38 -5.49
C MET A 163 0.79 3.25 -4.58
N ILE A 164 0.59 3.22 -3.26
CA ILE A 164 1.68 3.07 -2.29
C ILE A 164 2.39 1.73 -2.50
N PHE A 165 1.63 0.66 -2.75
CA PHE A 165 2.15 -0.64 -3.11
C PHE A 165 3.03 -0.58 -4.37
N ALA A 166 2.55 0.05 -5.46
CA ALA A 166 3.32 0.17 -6.69
C ALA A 166 4.63 0.94 -6.50
N VAL A 167 4.63 2.02 -5.70
CA VAL A 167 5.84 2.79 -5.37
C VAL A 167 6.83 1.93 -4.61
N ARG A 168 6.39 1.30 -3.50
CA ARG A 168 7.27 0.46 -2.65
C ARG A 168 7.74 -0.82 -3.34
N ARG A 169 6.99 -1.30 -4.33
CA ARG A 169 7.32 -2.47 -5.15
C ARG A 169 8.38 -2.19 -6.22
N HIS A 170 8.59 -0.94 -6.59
CA HIS A 170 9.49 -0.58 -7.68
C HIS A 170 10.95 -1.03 -7.39
N ALA A 171 11.63 -1.57 -8.39
CA ALA A 171 12.96 -2.20 -8.22
C ALA A 171 14.04 -1.24 -7.69
N ASP A 172 13.97 0.04 -8.07
CA ASP A 172 14.90 1.07 -7.60
C ASP A 172 14.62 1.55 -6.15
N ALA A 173 13.61 0.97 -5.47
CA ALA A 173 13.25 1.27 -4.08
C ALA A 173 13.16 2.78 -3.74
N PRO A 174 12.29 3.54 -4.44
CA PRO A 174 12.10 4.96 -4.17
C PRO A 174 11.61 5.21 -2.73
N LYS A 175 11.99 6.37 -2.19
CA LYS A 175 11.87 6.70 -0.76
C LYS A 175 10.64 7.53 -0.40
N SER A 176 9.86 7.97 -1.38
CA SER A 176 8.75 8.87 -1.14
C SER A 176 7.57 8.28 -0.38
N ALA A 177 7.56 6.96 -0.16
CA ALA A 177 6.55 6.25 0.63
C ALA A 177 7.10 5.66 1.94
N ASP A 178 8.29 6.09 2.38
CA ASP A 178 8.94 5.61 3.62
C ASP A 178 8.56 6.48 4.85
N GLY A 179 8.09 7.72 4.64
CA GLY A 179 7.65 8.64 5.68
C GLY A 179 6.28 8.32 6.29
N HIS A 180 5.68 9.31 6.96
CA HIS A 180 4.32 9.16 7.51
C HIS A 180 3.26 9.29 6.41
N CYS A 181 2.39 8.29 6.25
CA CYS A 181 1.22 8.40 5.39
C CYS A 181 0.17 9.30 6.05
N ASP A 182 0.03 10.56 5.61
CA ASP A 182 -0.88 11.54 6.20
C ASP A 182 -2.24 11.52 5.49
N SER A 183 -3.32 11.41 6.25
CA SER A 183 -4.68 11.27 5.72
C SER A 183 -5.17 12.50 4.95
N MET A 184 -4.73 13.72 5.30
CA MET A 184 -5.08 14.93 4.54
C MET A 184 -4.29 15.03 3.25
N LEU A 185 -3.04 14.55 3.21
CA LEU A 185 -2.30 14.44 1.96
C LEU A 185 -2.93 13.40 1.03
N CYS A 186 -3.36 12.26 1.57
CA CYS A 186 -4.11 11.25 0.82
C CYS A 186 -5.45 11.81 0.29
N GLU A 187 -6.19 12.58 1.08
CA GLU A 187 -7.43 13.23 0.64
C GLU A 187 -7.18 14.30 -0.44
N ALA A 188 -6.11 15.09 -0.30
CA ALA A 188 -5.72 16.05 -1.32
C ALA A 188 -5.32 15.36 -2.63
N ALA A 189 -4.58 14.24 -2.55
CA ALA A 189 -4.24 13.41 -3.70
C ALA A 189 -5.50 12.79 -4.33
N ASN A 190 -6.44 12.29 -3.52
CA ASN A 190 -7.72 11.75 -3.98
C ASN A 190 -8.53 12.79 -4.76
N THR A 191 -8.71 13.97 -4.16
CA THR A 191 -9.44 15.09 -4.76
C THR A 191 -8.82 15.49 -6.10
N HIS A 192 -7.49 15.53 -6.19
CA HIS A 192 -6.80 15.92 -7.41
C HIS A 192 -6.81 14.82 -8.48
N SER A 193 -6.59 13.56 -8.12
CA SER A 193 -6.76 12.42 -9.02
C SER A 193 -8.17 12.36 -9.60
N ALA A 194 -9.20 12.58 -8.76
CA ALA A 194 -10.59 12.67 -9.22
C ALA A 194 -10.82 13.87 -10.15
N HIS A 195 -10.15 15.00 -9.92
CA HIS A 195 -10.22 16.15 -10.80
C HIS A 195 -9.61 15.88 -12.17
N GLN A 196 -8.41 15.29 -12.22
CA GLN A 196 -7.75 14.87 -13.45
C GLN A 196 -8.64 13.88 -14.23
N ALA A 197 -9.23 12.89 -13.54
CA ALA A 197 -10.13 11.91 -14.14
C ALA A 197 -11.42 12.53 -14.72
N ARG A 198 -11.97 13.57 -14.09
CA ARG A 198 -13.13 14.32 -14.62
C ARG A 198 -12.77 15.13 -15.85
N LEU A 199 -11.58 15.74 -15.87
CA LEU A 199 -11.08 16.50 -17.02
C LEU A 199 -10.58 15.58 -18.15
N GLN A 200 -10.27 14.33 -17.81
CA GLN A 200 -9.60 13.37 -18.68
C GLN A 200 -8.27 13.91 -19.21
N ASN A 201 -7.54 14.60 -18.33
CA ASN A 201 -6.29 15.29 -18.63
C ASN A 201 -5.41 15.33 -17.37
N GLN A 202 -4.16 14.88 -17.48
CA GLN A 202 -3.19 14.92 -16.38
C GLN A 202 -2.55 16.31 -16.24
N GLY A 203 -2.21 16.69 -15.02
CA GLY A 203 -1.45 17.93 -14.78
C GLY A 203 -1.60 18.50 -13.38
N HIS A 204 -0.90 19.60 -13.13
CA HIS A 204 -0.83 20.30 -11.85
C HIS A 204 -1.99 21.31 -11.65
N HIS A 205 -3.19 21.00 -12.15
CA HIS A 205 -4.34 21.90 -12.13
C HIS A 205 -4.60 22.41 -10.71
N GLY A 206 -4.51 23.72 -10.46
CA GLY A 206 -4.75 24.31 -9.13
C GLY A 206 -3.65 24.08 -8.09
N TRP A 207 -2.46 23.59 -8.48
CA TRP A 207 -1.37 23.28 -7.55
C TRP A 207 -0.89 24.48 -6.73
N GLY A 208 -0.81 25.68 -7.30
CA GLY A 208 -0.37 26.88 -6.57
C GLY A 208 -1.21 27.18 -5.32
N LYS A 209 -2.54 26.97 -5.40
CA LYS A 209 -3.43 27.12 -4.25
C LYS A 209 -3.27 25.98 -3.24
N ARG A 210 -3.24 24.72 -3.72
CA ARG A 210 -3.08 23.54 -2.85
C ARG A 210 -1.76 23.57 -2.09
N SER A 211 -0.65 23.81 -2.79
CA SER A 211 0.68 23.89 -2.19
C SER A 211 0.78 24.98 -1.13
N GLN A 212 0.17 26.15 -1.35
CA GLN A 212 0.12 27.20 -0.34
C GLN A 212 -0.63 26.76 0.93
N GLN A 213 -1.79 26.10 0.77
CA GLN A 213 -2.59 25.60 1.90
C GLN A 213 -1.84 24.51 2.68
N LEU A 214 -1.21 23.57 1.98
CA LEU A 214 -0.39 22.53 2.60
C LEU A 214 0.84 23.13 3.29
N SER A 215 1.49 24.10 2.65
CA SER A 215 2.72 24.71 3.18
C SER A 215 2.50 25.50 4.45
N GLN A 216 1.33 26.12 4.63
CA GLN A 216 0.97 26.78 5.88
C GLN A 216 0.87 25.81 7.07
N ARG A 217 0.59 24.53 6.81
CA ARG A 217 0.40 23.52 7.85
C ARG A 217 1.64 22.66 8.08
N TYR A 218 2.35 22.32 7.00
CA TYR A 218 3.36 21.26 7.02
C TYR A 218 4.74 21.72 6.55
N GLY A 219 4.87 22.90 5.94
CA GLY A 219 6.09 23.30 5.24
C GLY A 219 6.10 22.88 3.77
N SER A 220 7.26 22.98 3.12
CA SER A 220 7.35 22.86 1.66
C SER A 220 6.73 21.56 1.13
N ALA A 221 5.78 21.70 0.20
CA ALA A 221 5.08 20.59 -0.42
C ALA A 221 5.47 20.44 -1.91
N SER A 222 5.49 19.21 -2.40
CA SER A 222 5.65 18.88 -3.82
C SER A 222 4.55 17.93 -4.32
N GLU A 223 4.32 17.91 -5.63
CA GLU A 223 3.29 17.10 -6.29
C GLU A 223 3.87 16.42 -7.53
N VAL A 224 3.45 15.18 -7.76
CA VAL A 224 3.68 14.45 -9.01
C VAL A 224 2.35 13.94 -9.54
N CYS A 225 2.17 14.04 -10.86
CA CYS A 225 0.98 13.56 -11.55
C CYS A 225 1.38 12.60 -12.68
N ALA A 226 0.57 11.59 -12.94
CA ALA A 226 0.73 10.70 -14.09
C ALA A 226 -0.64 10.21 -14.54
N GLU A 227 -0.68 9.68 -15.76
CA GLU A 227 -1.80 8.90 -16.26
C GLU A 227 -1.31 7.55 -16.80
N SER A 228 -2.21 6.57 -16.80
CA SER A 228 -2.00 5.25 -17.36
C SER A 228 -2.37 5.20 -18.85
N TRP A 229 -2.14 4.07 -19.52
CA TRP A 229 -2.79 3.83 -20.81
C TRP A 229 -4.27 3.45 -20.61
N PRO A 230 -5.13 3.64 -21.64
CA PRO A 230 -6.52 3.17 -21.59
C PRO A 230 -6.63 1.67 -21.35
N ASP A 231 -7.75 1.26 -20.75
CA ASP A 231 -8.20 -0.13 -20.58
C ASP A 231 -7.28 -1.02 -19.72
N GLN A 232 -6.50 -0.40 -18.84
CA GLN A 232 -5.72 -1.08 -17.82
C GLN A 232 -6.52 -1.30 -16.53
N ASP A 233 -6.24 -2.40 -15.83
CA ASP A 233 -6.70 -2.61 -14.47
C ASP A 233 -5.94 -1.72 -13.47
N LEU A 234 -6.41 -1.68 -12.23
CA LEU A 234 -5.87 -0.80 -11.18
C LEU A 234 -4.36 -1.00 -10.95
N LEU A 235 -3.91 -2.24 -10.74
CA LEU A 235 -2.51 -2.49 -10.38
C LEU A 235 -1.55 -2.25 -11.55
N ASP A 236 -1.92 -2.68 -12.75
CA ASP A 236 -1.13 -2.37 -13.94
C ASP A 236 -1.03 -0.86 -14.12
N SER A 237 -2.12 -0.12 -13.91
CA SER A 237 -2.14 1.35 -14.01
C SER A 237 -1.26 2.03 -12.97
N CYS A 238 -1.27 1.55 -11.71
CA CYS A 238 -0.39 2.06 -10.67
C CYS A 238 1.09 1.85 -11.03
N ILE A 239 1.45 0.65 -11.49
CA ILE A 239 2.84 0.32 -11.86
C ILE A 239 3.28 1.14 -13.09
N ASP A 240 2.40 1.34 -14.06
CA ASP A 240 2.66 2.16 -15.24
C ASP A 240 2.92 3.62 -14.84
N CYS A 241 2.08 4.19 -13.97
CA CYS A 241 2.26 5.56 -13.46
C CYS A 241 3.62 5.75 -12.78
N VAL A 242 4.06 4.79 -11.96
CA VAL A 242 5.39 4.84 -11.32
C VAL A 242 6.51 4.72 -12.36
N SER A 243 6.33 3.88 -13.38
CA SER A 243 7.28 3.74 -14.49
C SER A 243 7.38 5.02 -15.34
N CYS A 244 6.27 5.74 -15.53
CA CYS A 244 6.25 7.05 -16.18
C CYS A 244 7.00 8.11 -15.36
N TRP A 245 6.77 8.17 -14.04
CA TRP A 245 7.53 9.07 -13.16
C TRP A 245 9.03 8.77 -13.18
N ARG A 246 9.40 7.49 -13.21
CA ARG A 246 10.80 7.05 -13.30
C ARG A 246 11.54 7.55 -14.53
N GLN A 247 10.83 7.78 -15.63
CA GLN A 247 11.41 8.27 -16.90
C GLN A 247 11.56 9.80 -16.94
N SER A 248 10.98 10.52 -15.98
CA SER A 248 11.10 11.99 -15.87
C SER A 248 12.07 12.35 -14.75
N PRO A 249 13.22 13.01 -15.02
CA PRO A 249 14.17 13.40 -13.97
C PRO A 249 13.55 14.26 -12.86
N GLY A 250 12.57 15.13 -13.19
CA GLY A 250 11.88 15.97 -12.23
C GLY A 250 10.97 15.16 -11.31
N HIS A 251 10.11 14.30 -11.87
CA HIS A 251 9.22 13.44 -11.09
C HIS A 251 10.03 12.41 -10.29
N TRP A 252 11.05 11.83 -10.90
CA TRP A 252 11.89 10.85 -10.22
C TRP A 252 12.62 11.45 -9.03
N ARG A 253 13.14 12.69 -9.13
CA ARG A 253 13.72 13.37 -7.96
C ARG A 253 12.72 13.47 -6.81
N ALA A 254 11.47 13.83 -7.07
CA ALA A 254 10.46 13.88 -6.02
C ALA A 254 10.18 12.49 -5.42
N ILE A 255 10.05 11.45 -6.25
CA ILE A 255 9.70 10.10 -5.79
C ILE A 255 10.88 9.35 -5.14
N SER A 256 12.11 9.57 -5.61
CA SER A 256 13.29 8.91 -5.06
C SER A 256 13.75 9.53 -3.73
N SER A 257 13.24 10.71 -3.36
CA SER A 257 13.66 11.42 -2.15
C SER A 257 12.87 10.97 -0.92
N GLU A 258 13.49 11.12 0.25
CA GLU A 258 12.81 10.97 1.53
C GLU A 258 11.91 12.19 1.79
N HIS A 259 10.79 11.92 2.46
CA HIS A 259 9.80 12.92 2.85
C HIS A 259 9.32 12.63 4.27
N SER A 260 9.02 13.67 5.03
CA SER A 260 8.49 13.53 6.39
C SER A 260 7.06 12.97 6.39
N ALA A 261 6.26 13.38 5.41
CA ALA A 261 4.91 12.87 5.18
C ALA A 261 4.58 12.77 3.69
N PHE A 262 3.66 11.87 3.35
CA PHE A 262 3.20 11.65 1.99
C PHE A 262 1.70 11.32 1.92
N GLY A 263 1.14 11.49 0.72
CA GLY A 263 -0.16 10.95 0.34
C GLY A 263 -0.20 10.58 -1.14
N TYR A 264 -0.90 9.50 -1.47
CA TYR A 264 -1.05 8.99 -2.83
C TYR A 264 -2.49 8.61 -3.11
N ASP A 265 -2.96 8.81 -4.34
CA ASP A 265 -4.24 8.26 -4.81
C ASP A 265 -4.25 8.16 -6.34
N ILE A 266 -5.16 7.37 -6.89
CA ILE A 266 -5.38 7.21 -8.34
C ILE A 266 -6.87 7.05 -8.62
N GLN A 267 -7.37 7.67 -9.70
CA GLN A 267 -8.79 7.59 -10.06
C GLN A 267 -8.98 7.31 -11.55
N LYS A 268 -10.00 6.50 -11.88
CA LYS A 268 -10.34 6.14 -13.27
C LYS A 268 -11.25 7.19 -13.90
N GLY A 269 -10.84 7.72 -15.05
CA GLY A 269 -11.68 8.57 -15.90
C GLY A 269 -12.64 7.77 -16.76
N LYS A 270 -13.61 8.45 -17.38
CA LYS A 270 -14.60 7.82 -18.29
C LYS A 270 -13.98 7.28 -19.59
N ASN A 271 -12.73 7.64 -19.89
CA ASN A 271 -11.96 7.17 -21.04
C ASN A 271 -11.13 5.91 -20.72
N SER A 272 -11.45 5.21 -19.63
CA SER A 272 -10.71 4.05 -19.15
C SER A 272 -9.24 4.29 -18.77
N VAL A 273 -8.81 5.55 -18.69
CA VAL A 273 -7.47 5.95 -18.22
C VAL A 273 -7.51 6.22 -16.73
N TRP A 274 -6.46 5.84 -16.00
CA TRP A 274 -6.29 6.16 -14.60
C TRP A 274 -5.35 7.35 -14.41
N TYR A 275 -5.67 8.23 -13.47
CA TYR A 275 -4.91 9.45 -13.19
C TYR A 275 -4.41 9.43 -11.75
N ALA A 276 -3.10 9.42 -11.59
CA ALA A 276 -2.42 9.28 -10.31
C ALA A 276 -1.88 10.63 -9.81
N THR A 277 -1.89 10.79 -8.49
CA THR A 277 -1.30 11.93 -7.79
C THR A 277 -0.49 11.42 -6.60
N GLY A 278 0.72 11.94 -6.43
CA GLY A 278 1.50 11.85 -5.19
C GLY A 278 1.78 13.25 -4.65
N ILE A 279 1.62 13.44 -3.35
CA ILE A 279 1.89 14.69 -2.65
C ILE A 279 2.84 14.41 -1.48
N PHE A 280 3.84 15.26 -1.32
CA PHE A 280 4.93 15.06 -0.36
C PHE A 280 5.23 16.31 0.44
N ILE A 281 5.63 16.13 1.70
CA ILE A 281 6.17 17.18 2.57
C ILE A 281 7.65 16.88 2.82
N HIS A 282 8.49 17.86 2.51
CA HIS A 282 9.93 17.78 2.69
C HIS A 282 10.36 17.77 4.17
#